data_AF-A0A7W1GH60-F1
#
_entry.id   AF-A0A7W1GH60-F1
#
_cell.length_a   1.000
_cell.length_b   1.000
_cell.length_c   1.000
_cell.angle_alpha   90.00
_cell.angle_beta   90.00
_cell.angle_gamma   90.00
#
_symmetry.space_group_name_H-M   'P 1'
#
loop_
_entity.id
_entity.type
_entity.pdbx_description
1 polymer ?
#
loop_
_entity_poly.entity_id
_entity_poly.type
_entity_poly.pdbx_seq_one_letter_code
_entity_poly.pdbx_strand_id
1 'polypeptide(L)' 'MKCPICGKPTSWKDNSFRPFCSERCKLLDFGAWANEEYKVPADEVPESEEFTQHPTTSIENEHERPGP' A
#
# COMPACT_ATOMS: atom_id res chain seq x y z
N MET A 1 8.95 0.66 -23.10
CA MET A 1 9.33 0.52 -21.67
C MET A 1 9.55 -0.95 -21.33
N LYS A 2 10.04 -1.29 -20.13
CA LYS A 2 10.30 -2.69 -19.74
C LYS A 2 9.24 -3.18 -18.74
N CYS A 3 8.82 -4.42 -18.89
CA CYS A 3 7.96 -5.10 -17.92
C CYS A 3 8.72 -5.26 -16.59
N PRO A 4 8.16 -4.86 -15.44
CA PRO A 4 8.85 -4.94 -14.16
C PRO A 4 9.09 -6.38 -13.68
N ILE A 5 8.28 -7.34 -14.13
CA ILE A 5 8.35 -8.74 -13.70
C ILE A 5 9.37 -9.57 -14.47
N CYS A 6 9.54 -9.33 -15.78
CA CYS A 6 10.41 -10.16 -16.62
C CYS A 6 11.37 -9.37 -17.52
N GLY A 7 11.36 -8.04 -17.47
CA GLY A 7 12.24 -7.16 -18.24
C GLY A 7 11.93 -7.05 -19.74
N LYS A 8 11.00 -7.83 -20.29
CA LYS A 8 10.62 -7.79 -21.72
C LYS A 8 10.09 -6.40 -22.12
N PRO A 9 10.32 -5.97 -23.37
CA PRO A 9 9.75 -4.72 -23.87
C PRO A 9 8.22 -4.77 -23.86
N THR A 10 7.60 -3.65 -23.49
CA THR A 10 6.15 -3.46 -23.51
C THR A 10 5.80 -2.08 -24.09
N SER A 11 4.64 -2.02 -24.74
CA SER A 11 4.09 -0.83 -25.39
C SER A 11 3.06 -0.13 -24.50
N TRP A 12 2.99 1.20 -24.61
CA TRP A 12 1.96 2.03 -23.98
C TRP A 12 0.68 2.13 -24.79
N LYS A 13 0.80 2.01 -26.12
CA LYS A 13 -0.33 1.93 -27.05
C LYS A 13 -0.59 0.46 -27.35
N ASP A 14 -1.84 0.04 -27.33
CA ASP A 14 -2.28 -1.31 -27.72
C ASP A 14 -1.79 -2.47 -26.81
N ASN A 15 -1.67 -2.20 -25.51
CA ASN A 15 -1.45 -3.25 -24.50
C ASN A 15 -2.40 -3.05 -23.31
N SER A 16 -3.32 -4.00 -23.11
CA SER A 16 -4.28 -3.99 -22.00
C SER A 16 -3.67 -4.37 -20.65
N PHE A 17 -2.49 -4.98 -20.64
CA PHE A 17 -1.81 -5.47 -19.43
C PHE A 17 -0.70 -4.55 -18.94
N ARG A 18 -0.58 -3.35 -19.49
CA ARG A 18 0.38 -2.33 -19.02
C ARG A 18 0.30 -2.14 -17.49
N PRO A 19 1.44 -2.01 -16.75
CA PRO A 19 2.84 -1.94 -17.21
C PRO A 19 3.49 -3.28 -17.55
N PHE A 20 2.76 -4.38 -17.53
CA PHE A 20 3.26 -5.72 -17.78
C PHE A 20 3.25 -6.07 -19.28
N CYS A 21 4.03 -7.08 -19.68
CA CYS A 21 4.03 -7.54 -21.08
C CYS A 21 2.89 -8.53 -21.39
N SER A 22 2.24 -9.09 -20.37
CA SER A 22 1.16 -10.08 -20.51
C SER A 22 0.37 -10.24 -19.21
N GLU A 23 -0.80 -10.87 -19.30
CA GLU A 23 -1.62 -11.25 -18.14
C GLU A 23 -0.86 -12.08 -17.11
N ARG A 24 -0.03 -13.03 -17.56
CA ARG A 24 0.81 -13.84 -16.67
C ARG A 24 1.67 -12.97 -15.75
N CYS A 25 2.32 -11.94 -16.30
CA CYS A 25 3.18 -11.07 -15.49
C CYS A 25 2.35 -10.22 -14.51
N LYS A 26 1.16 -9.77 -14.90
CA LYS A 26 0.22 -9.09 -13.98
C LYS A 26 -0.16 -10.00 -12.80
N LEU A 27 -0.46 -11.28 -13.06
CA LEU A 27 -0.85 -12.23 -12.01
C LEU A 27 0.32 -12.61 -11.09
N LEU A 28 1.54 -12.68 -11.61
CA LEU A 28 2.74 -12.92 -10.80
C LEU A 28 3.01 -11.74 -9.85
N ASP A 29 2.91 -10.51 -10.34
CA ASP A 29 3.03 -9.30 -9.51
C ASP A 29 1.98 -9.30 -8.39
N PHE A 30 0.73 -9.58 -8.75
CA PHE A 30 -0.35 -9.73 -7.77
C PHE A 30 -0.07 -10.83 -6.73
N GLY A 31 0.47 -11.98 -7.16
CA GLY A 31 0.87 -13.05 -6.26
C GLY A 31 1.95 -12.60 -5.27
N ALA A 32 2.99 -11.89 -5.73
CA ALA A 32 4.04 -11.36 -4.87
C ALA A 32 3.50 -10.36 -3.83
N TRP A 33 2.51 -9.54 -4.19
CA TRP A 33 1.79 -8.69 -3.23
C TRP A 33 0.99 -9.51 -2.23
N ALA A 34 0.20 -10.47 -2.70
CA ALA A 34 -0.64 -11.30 -1.84
C ALA A 34 0.17 -12.17 -0.87
N ASN A 35 1.40 -12.53 -1.25
CA ASN A 35 2.33 -13.31 -0.44
C ASN A 35 3.27 -12.45 0.42
N GLU A 36 3.07 -11.13 0.47
CA GLU A 36 3.92 -10.20 1.24
C GLU A 36 5.43 -10.27 0.86
N GLU A 37 5.73 -10.58 -0.40
CA GLU A 37 7.12 -10.65 -0.89
C GLU A 37 7.72 -9.24 -1.08
N TYR A 38 6.89 -8.25 -1.39
CA TYR A 38 7.30 -6.84 -1.43
C TYR A 38 7.36 -6.26 -0.02
N LYS A 39 8.58 -5.91 0.40
CA LYS A 39 8.85 -5.31 1.70
C LYS A 39 9.80 -4.14 1.57
N VAL A 40 9.56 -3.11 2.38
CA VAL A 40 10.50 -2.00 2.57
C VAL A 40 11.36 -2.36 3.79
N PRO A 41 12.70 -2.40 3.65
CA PRO A 41 13.58 -2.55 4.80
C PRO A 41 13.30 -1.44 5.82
N ALA A 42 13.17 -1.80 7.09
CA ALA A 42 13.14 -0.82 8.16
C ALA A 42 14.59 -0.53 8.58
N ASP A 43 14.93 0.75 8.68
CA ASP A 43 16.10 1.17 9.43
C ASP A 43 15.81 0.98 10.93
N GLU A 44 16.84 0.68 11.72
CA GLU A 44 16.66 0.63 13.17
C GLU A 44 16.28 2.02 13.67
N VAL A 45 15.05 2.14 14.18
CA VAL A 45 14.56 3.38 14.78
C VAL A 45 15.26 3.52 16.13
N PRO A 46 15.98 4.63 16.40
CA PRO A 46 16.53 4.85 17.73
C PRO A 46 15.39 4.82 18.76
N GLU A 47 15.60 4.08 19.86
CA GLU A 47 14.62 3.75 20.91
C GLU A 47 13.92 4.96 21.56
N SER A 48 14.33 6.19 21.23
CA SER A 48 13.83 7.44 21.80
C SER A 48 12.69 8.12 21.04
N GLU A 49 12.22 7.59 19.92
CA GLU A 49 11.03 8.14 19.25
C GLU A 49 9.79 7.30 19.56
N GLU A 50 9.23 7.56 20.74
CA GLU A 50 7.86 7.20 21.09
C GLU A 50 6.94 7.81 20.03
N PHE A 51 6.40 6.99 19.13
CA PHE A 51 5.39 7.42 18.16
C PHE A 51 4.24 8.03 18.95
N THR A 52 4.22 9.36 19.02
CA THR A 52 3.13 10.11 19.62
C THR A 52 1.92 9.82 18.73
N GLN A 53 1.10 8.86 19.16
CA GLN A 53 -0.25 8.73 18.65
C GLN A 53 -0.86 10.11 18.85
N HIS A 54 -1.07 10.85 17.77
CA HIS A 54 -1.87 12.06 17.84
C HIS A 54 -3.19 11.65 18.49
N PRO A 55 -3.51 12.13 19.70
CA PRO A 55 -4.78 11.82 20.30
C PRO A 55 -5.83 12.44 19.38
N THR A 56 -6.78 11.62 18.91
CA THR A 56 -8.00 12.14 18.28
C THR A 56 -8.84 12.81 19.35
N THR A 57 -8.40 13.98 19.84
CA THR A 57 -9.14 14.75 20.84
C THR A 57 -10.35 15.40 20.16
N SER A 58 -11.52 14.91 20.54
CA SER A 58 -12.75 15.64 20.81
C SER A 58 -13.25 16.63 19.74
N ILE A 59 -14.33 16.25 19.05
CA ILE A 59 -15.49 17.14 19.01
C ILE A 59 -16.42 16.65 20.13
N GLU A 60 -16.22 17.19 21.33
CA GLU A 60 -17.24 17.18 22.37
C GLU A 60 -18.07 18.43 22.20
N ASN A 61 -19.40 18.28 22.11
CA ASN A 61 -20.32 19.25 22.69
C ASN A 61 -21.58 18.51 23.14
N GLU A 62 -21.87 18.69 24.42
CA GLU A 62 -22.76 17.94 25.27
C GLU A 62 -24.21 18.40 25.12
N HIS A 63 -25.16 17.45 25.20
CA HIS A 63 -26.45 17.76 25.82
C HIS A 63 -27.03 16.51 26.47
N GLU A 64 -27.08 16.55 27.81
CA GLU A 64 -27.60 15.52 28.70
C GLU A 64 -28.91 14.88 28.24
N ARG A 65 -29.00 13.56 28.41
CA ARG A 65 -30.28 12.85 28.55
C ARG A 65 -30.71 12.85 30.02
N PRO A 66 -31.80 13.52 30.42
CA PRO A 66 -32.52 13.11 31.61
C PRO A 66 -33.47 11.96 31.23
N GLY A 67 -33.47 10.89 32.03
CA GLY A 67 -34.50 9.85 32.02
C GLY A 67 -35.90 10.42 32.32
N PRO A 68 -36.96 9.63 32.12
CA PRO A 68 -37.22 8.45 32.96
C PRO A 68 -37.08 7.09 32.27
#